data_AF-A0A6V7PXK1-F1
#
_entry.id   AF-A0A6V7PXK1-F1
#
_cell.length_a   1.000
_cell.length_b   1.000
_cell.length_c   1.000
_cell.angle_alpha   90.00
_cell.angle_beta   90.00
_cell.angle_gamma   90.00
#
_symmetry.space_group_name_H-M   'P 1'
#
loop_
_entity.id
_entity.type
_entity.pdbx_description
1 polymer ?
#
loop_
_entity_poly.entity_id
_entity_poly.type
_entity_poly.pdbx_seq_one_letter_code
_entity_poly.pdbx_strand_id
1 'polypeptide(L)'
;MQAGAGRSPSDPGRMGSAAQQQQQVPVVVALNCLEEVSLEQEGLSGVAAVEHVPLSRLSDGRLDSASAVLLHSLAFLPRAAQRRLRPWQLLLCLGSPDRAADSALAADLGLRLAHVDANRAEEVADTVMALLLGLLRRTHLLSRHSSSSSSASASPPGSAPSSPSAAACAAAAASSSASSAAPPPPAASPPAASPSA
;
A
#
# COMPACT_ATOMS: atom_id res chain seq x y z
N MET A 1 80.11 -18.14 -14.61
CA MET A 1 79.11 -17.67 -15.59
C MET A 1 77.74 -17.87 -14.97
N GLN A 2 76.97 -16.78 -14.89
CA GLN A 2 75.50 -16.67 -14.77
C GLN A 2 74.85 -17.22 -13.47
N ALA A 3 74.31 -16.35 -12.59
CA ALA A 3 73.07 -15.56 -12.70
C ALA A 3 71.83 -16.48 -12.53
N GLY A 4 70.81 -16.16 -11.74
CA GLY A 4 70.48 -14.96 -10.99
C GLY A 4 69.27 -15.24 -10.10
N ALA A 5 69.10 -14.38 -9.11
CA ALA A 5 67.95 -14.38 -8.21
C ALA A 5 66.65 -14.14 -8.99
N GLY A 6 65.68 -15.04 -8.82
CA GLY A 6 64.30 -14.87 -9.29
C GLY A 6 63.35 -14.79 -8.11
N ARG A 7 63.35 -13.67 -7.38
CA ARG A 7 62.23 -13.28 -6.51
C ARG A 7 61.03 -13.00 -7.43
N SER A 8 60.04 -13.89 -7.45
CA SER A 8 58.73 -13.55 -7.99
C SER A 8 57.95 -12.75 -6.94
N PRO A 9 57.34 -11.61 -7.33
CA PRO A 9 56.61 -10.75 -6.43
C PRO A 9 55.26 -11.39 -6.07
N SER A 10 54.93 -11.34 -4.79
CA SER A 10 53.58 -11.47 -4.28
C SER A 10 52.66 -10.57 -5.09
N ASP A 11 51.58 -11.13 -5.60
CA ASP A 11 50.56 -10.42 -6.37
C ASP A 11 49.44 -9.96 -5.40
N PRO A 12 49.39 -8.68 -4.96
CA PRO A 12 48.29 -8.17 -4.13
C PRO A 12 47.03 -7.83 -4.96
N GLY A 13 46.96 -8.20 -6.23
CA GLY A 13 45.93 -7.73 -7.16
C GLY A 13 44.53 -8.37 -7.04
N ARG A 14 44.35 -9.43 -6.24
CA ARG A 14 43.05 -10.15 -6.16
C ARG A 14 42.21 -9.87 -4.90
N MET A 15 42.60 -8.87 -4.10
CA MET A 15 41.81 -8.41 -2.94
C MET A 15 41.01 -7.12 -3.20
N GLY A 16 40.94 -6.63 -4.44
CA GLY A 16 40.25 -5.39 -4.79
C GLY A 16 38.75 -5.51 -5.09
N SER A 17 38.25 -6.69 -5.48
CA SER A 17 36.84 -6.84 -5.90
C SER A 17 35.91 -7.35 -4.79
N ALA A 18 36.44 -7.94 -3.72
CA ALA A 18 35.64 -8.40 -2.58
C ALA A 18 35.35 -7.28 -1.56
N ALA A 19 36.18 -6.23 -1.52
CA ALA A 19 36.00 -5.08 -0.63
C ALA A 19 35.00 -4.03 -1.16
N GLN A 20 34.56 -4.16 -2.43
CA GLN A 20 33.56 -3.28 -3.04
C GLN A 20 32.14 -3.85 -3.06
N GLN A 21 31.91 -5.04 -2.49
CA GLN A 21 30.61 -5.35 -1.90
C GLN A 21 30.46 -4.54 -0.61
N GLN A 22 30.48 -3.21 -0.75
CA GLN A 22 29.91 -2.31 0.24
C GLN A 22 28.52 -2.86 0.53
N GLN A 23 28.29 -3.20 1.80
CA GLN A 23 27.03 -3.70 2.32
C GLN A 23 25.94 -2.66 2.04
N GLN A 24 25.41 -2.65 0.81
CA GLN A 24 24.25 -1.86 0.46
C GLN A 24 23.08 -2.52 1.15
N VAL A 25 22.67 -1.91 2.25
CA VAL A 25 21.47 -2.31 2.98
C VAL A 25 20.31 -2.35 1.98
N PRO A 26 19.61 -3.48 1.82
CA PRO A 26 18.53 -3.61 0.86
C PRO A 26 17.44 -2.57 1.15
N VAL A 27 16.85 -2.02 0.10
CA VAL A 27 15.79 -1.01 0.21
C VAL A 27 14.43 -1.69 0.08
N VAL A 28 13.54 -1.41 1.04
CA VAL A 28 12.13 -1.78 1.03
C VAL A 28 11.32 -0.53 0.76
N VAL A 29 10.48 -0.55 -0.27
CA VAL A 29 9.65 0.59 -0.64
C VAL A 29 8.21 0.33 -0.25
N ALA A 30 7.64 1.18 0.60
CA ALA A 30 6.21 1.25 0.83
C ALA A 30 5.57 2.13 -0.26
N LEU A 31 4.89 1.49 -1.22
CA LEU A 31 4.32 2.17 -2.37
C LEU A 31 2.85 2.54 -2.11
N ASN A 32 2.60 3.82 -1.82
CA ASN A 32 1.26 4.37 -1.64
C ASN A 32 0.40 3.59 -0.63
N CYS A 33 1.03 3.00 0.38
CA CYS A 33 0.34 2.17 1.35
C CYS A 33 0.56 2.57 2.81
N LEU A 34 1.68 3.23 3.11
CA LEU A 34 2.02 3.63 4.47
C LEU A 34 2.56 5.05 4.43
N GLU A 35 1.78 6.03 4.86
CA GLU A 35 2.26 7.41 4.96
C GLU A 35 3.30 7.57 6.07
N GLU A 36 3.14 6.81 7.15
CA GLU A 36 4.09 6.67 8.26
C GLU A 36 4.72 5.28 8.23
N VAL A 37 6.06 5.23 8.14
CA VAL A 37 6.85 3.99 8.03
C VAL A 37 7.68 3.69 9.29
N SER A 38 7.37 4.35 10.40
CA SER A 38 8.17 4.30 11.64
C SER A 38 8.24 2.90 12.24
N LEU A 39 7.12 2.14 12.23
CA LEU A 39 7.07 0.78 12.77
C LEU A 39 7.86 -0.21 11.91
N GLU A 40 7.79 -0.06 10.59
CA GLU A 40 8.49 -0.88 9.62
C GLU A 40 10.00 -0.60 9.67
N GLN A 41 10.39 0.68 9.86
CA GLN A 41 11.79 1.06 10.06
C GLN A 41 12.35 0.46 11.36
N GLU A 42 11.57 0.49 12.45
CA GLU A 42 11.97 -0.14 13.71
C GLU A 42 12.12 -1.66 13.55
N GLY A 43 11.12 -2.31 12.94
CA GLY A 43 11.11 -3.76 12.72
C GLY A 43 12.18 -4.27 11.75
N LEU A 44 12.61 -3.44 10.79
CA LEU A 44 13.65 -3.76 9.81
C LEU A 44 15.01 -3.10 10.12
N SER A 45 15.14 -2.50 11.30
CA SER A 45 16.38 -1.82 11.72
C SER A 45 17.59 -2.77 11.63
N GLY A 46 18.65 -2.30 10.95
CA GLY A 46 19.86 -3.08 10.71
C GLY A 46 19.78 -4.15 9.62
N VAL A 47 18.58 -4.41 9.06
CA VAL A 47 18.37 -5.39 7.98
C VAL A 47 18.08 -4.71 6.64
N ALA A 48 17.19 -3.72 6.63
CA ALA A 48 16.77 -3.03 5.43
C ALA A 48 16.45 -1.55 5.69
N ALA A 49 16.64 -0.71 4.67
CA ALA A 49 16.18 0.68 4.70
C ALA A 49 14.76 0.75 4.16
N VAL A 50 13.83 1.37 4.91
CA VAL A 50 12.42 1.48 4.53
C VAL A 50 12.12 2.91 4.10
N GLU A 51 11.49 3.06 2.92
CA GLU A 51 11.10 4.36 2.38
C GLU A 51 9.66 4.32 1.89
N HIS A 52 8.88 5.36 2.21
CA HIS A 52 7.58 5.59 1.60
C HIS A 52 7.73 6.34 0.27
N VAL A 53 7.11 5.80 -0.79
CA VAL A 53 7.04 6.43 -2.10
C VAL A 53 5.57 6.60 -2.51
N PRO A 54 5.08 7.84 -2.72
CA PRO A 54 3.74 8.06 -3.26
C PRO A 54 3.69 7.79 -4.76
N LEU A 55 2.49 7.54 -5.32
CA LEU A 55 2.32 7.30 -6.76
C LEU A 55 2.80 8.47 -7.63
N SER A 56 2.79 9.70 -7.11
CA SER A 56 3.29 10.88 -7.83
C SER A 56 4.80 10.82 -8.12
N ARG A 57 5.55 10.01 -7.37
CA ARG A 57 7.02 9.86 -7.47
C ARG A 57 7.46 8.54 -8.07
N LEU A 58 6.56 7.86 -8.78
CA LEU A 58 6.90 6.60 -9.45
C LEU A 58 8.13 6.77 -10.35
N SER A 59 8.27 7.91 -11.05
CA SER A 59 9.36 8.21 -11.99
C SER A 59 10.77 8.17 -11.42
N ASP A 60 10.94 8.24 -10.10
CA ASP A 60 12.22 8.55 -9.46
C ASP A 60 13.18 7.34 -9.41
N GLY A 61 12.84 6.24 -10.08
CA GLY A 61 13.66 5.02 -10.17
C GLY A 61 13.78 4.21 -8.87
N ARG A 62 13.26 4.72 -7.74
CA ARG A 62 13.32 4.03 -6.43
C ARG A 62 12.67 2.64 -6.47
N LEU A 63 11.58 2.50 -7.20
CA LEU A 63 10.93 1.21 -7.42
C LEU A 63 11.80 0.23 -8.19
N ASP A 64 12.60 0.69 -9.15
CA ASP A 64 13.45 -0.20 -9.95
C ASP A 64 14.63 -0.72 -9.11
N SER A 65 15.11 0.08 -8.14
CA SER A 65 16.19 -0.28 -7.20
C SER A 65 15.73 -1.04 -5.96
N ALA A 66 14.43 -1.11 -5.69
CA ALA A 66 13.91 -1.75 -4.48
C ALA A 66 14.14 -3.27 -4.50
N SER A 67 14.42 -3.84 -3.33
CA SER A 67 14.53 -5.29 -3.13
C SER A 67 13.17 -5.91 -2.78
N ALA A 68 12.36 -5.17 -2.00
CA ALA A 68 10.98 -5.53 -1.72
C ALA A 68 10.07 -4.31 -1.82
N VAL A 69 8.81 -4.55 -2.18
CA VAL A 69 7.78 -3.52 -2.32
C VAL A 69 6.58 -3.90 -1.47
N LEU A 70 6.21 -3.02 -0.54
CA LEU A 70 4.96 -3.11 0.23
C LEU A 70 3.89 -2.32 -0.52
N LEU A 71 2.69 -2.89 -0.63
CA LEU A 71 1.54 -2.23 -1.25
C LEU A 71 0.23 -2.77 -0.66
N HIS A 72 -0.90 -2.12 -0.93
CA HIS A 72 -2.21 -2.62 -0.51
C HIS A 72 -2.68 -3.79 -1.38
N SER A 73 -2.71 -3.59 -2.70
CA SER A 73 -3.17 -4.55 -3.71
C SER A 73 -2.53 -4.23 -5.07
N LEU A 74 -2.09 -5.25 -5.80
CA LEU A 74 -1.46 -5.10 -7.11
C LEU A 74 -2.44 -4.54 -8.16
N ALA A 75 -3.71 -4.92 -8.06
CA ALA A 75 -4.78 -4.48 -8.94
C ALA A 75 -5.05 -2.96 -8.88
N PHE A 76 -4.71 -2.31 -7.77
CA PHE A 76 -4.88 -0.85 -7.61
C PHE A 76 -3.73 -0.03 -8.20
N LEU A 77 -2.65 -0.69 -8.60
CA LEU A 77 -1.51 -0.01 -9.18
C LEU A 77 -1.78 0.34 -10.66
N PRO A 78 -1.42 1.55 -11.14
CA PRO A 78 -1.48 1.85 -12.56
C PRO A 78 -0.63 0.87 -13.38
N ARG A 79 -1.13 0.43 -14.55
CA ARG A 79 -0.40 -0.52 -15.42
C ARG A 79 1.03 -0.07 -15.77
N ALA A 80 1.27 1.24 -15.84
CA ALA A 80 2.60 1.79 -16.06
C ALA A 80 3.57 1.45 -14.92
N ALA A 81 3.10 1.45 -13.66
CA ALA A 81 3.89 1.07 -12.51
C ALA A 81 4.06 -0.44 -12.42
N GLN A 82 3.02 -1.23 -12.75
CA GLN A 82 3.09 -2.69 -12.74
C GLN A 82 4.21 -3.22 -13.65
N ARG A 83 4.38 -2.62 -14.84
CA ARG A 83 5.42 -3.00 -15.80
C ARG A 83 6.84 -2.63 -15.37
N ARG A 84 7.00 -1.76 -14.36
CA ARG A 84 8.30 -1.36 -13.83
C ARG A 84 8.77 -2.25 -12.69
N LEU A 85 7.85 -3.00 -12.10
CA LEU A 85 8.17 -4.02 -11.12
C LEU A 85 9.01 -5.10 -11.78
N ARG A 86 9.96 -5.61 -11.01
CA ARG A 86 10.95 -6.55 -11.51
C ARG A 86 10.73 -7.92 -10.90
N PRO A 87 10.94 -9.01 -11.67
CA PRO A 87 10.64 -10.37 -11.22
C PRO A 87 11.48 -10.83 -10.03
N TRP A 88 12.63 -10.18 -9.77
CA TRP A 88 13.46 -10.45 -8.60
C TRP A 88 12.93 -9.82 -7.31
N GLN A 89 12.00 -8.87 -7.41
CA GLN A 89 11.46 -8.15 -6.25
C GLN A 89 10.45 -9.00 -5.50
N LEU A 90 10.48 -8.92 -4.19
CA LEU A 90 9.45 -9.49 -3.34
C LEU A 90 8.34 -8.45 -3.14
N LEU A 91 7.11 -8.78 -3.51
CA LEU A 91 5.95 -7.93 -3.25
C LEU A 91 5.16 -8.44 -2.06
N LEU A 92 4.81 -7.55 -1.14
CA LEU A 92 3.94 -7.83 -0.01
C LEU A 92 2.66 -7.00 -0.13
N CYS A 93 1.52 -7.68 -0.25
CA CYS A 93 0.19 -7.05 -0.21
C CYS A 93 -0.37 -7.07 1.22
N LEU A 94 -0.55 -5.89 1.82
CA LEU A 94 -0.96 -5.71 3.23
C LEU A 94 -2.48 -5.72 3.46
N GLY A 95 -3.28 -5.88 2.42
CA GLY A 95 -4.74 -5.80 2.54
C GLY A 95 -5.45 -5.96 1.22
N SER A 96 -5.03 -6.93 0.41
CA SER A 96 -5.65 -7.18 -0.89
C SER A 96 -7.12 -7.60 -0.71
N PRO A 97 -8.10 -6.87 -1.28
CA PRO A 97 -9.51 -7.25 -1.22
C PRO A 97 -9.80 -8.47 -2.11
N ASP A 98 -9.04 -8.64 -3.19
CA ASP A 98 -9.14 -9.78 -4.10
C ASP A 98 -7.76 -10.41 -4.34
N ARG A 99 -7.47 -11.47 -3.59
CA ARG A 99 -6.22 -12.23 -3.67
C ARG A 99 -6.08 -12.98 -4.98
N ALA A 100 -7.19 -13.44 -5.56
CA ALA A 100 -7.16 -14.21 -6.79
C ALA A 100 -6.75 -13.31 -7.96
N ALA A 101 -7.31 -12.10 -8.04
CA ALA A 101 -6.90 -11.11 -9.03
C ALA A 101 -5.42 -10.71 -8.90
N ASP A 102 -4.96 -10.43 -7.67
CA ASP A 102 -3.57 -10.02 -7.43
C ASP A 102 -2.56 -11.14 -7.74
N SER A 103 -2.89 -12.39 -7.40
CA SER A 103 -2.04 -13.56 -7.69
C SER A 103 -2.02 -13.90 -9.18
N ALA A 104 -3.14 -13.75 -9.89
CA ALA A 104 -3.17 -13.88 -11.36
C ALA A 104 -2.30 -12.81 -12.03
N LEU A 105 -2.43 -11.54 -11.62
CA LEU A 105 -1.58 -10.45 -12.13
C LEU A 105 -0.09 -10.68 -11.83
N ALA A 106 0.24 -11.18 -10.64
CA ALA A 106 1.61 -11.52 -10.30
C ALA A 106 2.15 -12.67 -11.17
N ALA A 107 1.33 -13.70 -11.43
CA ALA A 107 1.69 -14.80 -12.32
C ALA A 107 1.93 -14.31 -13.76
N ASP A 108 1.05 -13.44 -14.28
CA ASP A 108 1.18 -12.86 -15.62
C ASP A 108 2.45 -12.03 -15.79
N LEU A 109 2.87 -11.32 -14.73
CA LEU A 109 4.07 -10.48 -14.71
C LEU A 109 5.33 -11.23 -14.25
N GLY A 110 5.22 -12.49 -13.84
CA GLY A 110 6.32 -13.29 -13.30
C GLY A 110 6.90 -12.76 -11.98
N LEU A 111 6.05 -12.15 -11.15
CA LEU A 111 6.43 -11.51 -9.89
C LEU A 111 6.29 -12.46 -8.69
N ARG A 112 7.13 -12.27 -7.66
CA ARG A 112 7.03 -13.00 -6.39
C ARG A 112 6.13 -12.24 -5.43
N LEU A 113 4.88 -12.67 -5.31
CA LEU A 113 3.88 -12.04 -4.46
C LEU A 113 3.64 -12.84 -3.18
N ALA A 114 3.61 -12.15 -2.04
CA ALA A 114 3.14 -12.66 -0.76
C ALA A 114 1.97 -11.79 -0.27
N HIS A 115 0.92 -12.43 0.23
CA HIS A 115 -0.17 -11.73 0.88
C HIS A 115 -0.01 -11.80 2.39
N VAL A 116 -0.19 -10.65 3.04
CA VAL A 116 -0.23 -10.54 4.49
C VAL A 116 -1.68 -10.48 4.92
N ASP A 117 -2.08 -11.43 5.77
CA ASP A 117 -3.43 -11.51 6.29
C ASP A 117 -3.62 -10.49 7.41
N ALA A 118 -4.00 -9.27 7.04
CA ALA A 118 -4.66 -8.36 7.96
C ALA A 118 -6.13 -8.81 8.07
N ASN A 119 -6.42 -9.82 8.92
CA ASN A 119 -7.80 -10.20 9.18
C ASN A 119 -8.50 -9.06 9.93
N ARG A 120 -9.20 -8.20 9.19
CA ARG A 120 -9.97 -7.07 9.73
C ARG A 120 -11.47 -7.33 9.81
N ALA A 121 -11.86 -8.61 9.79
CA ALA A 121 -13.27 -8.98 9.65
C ALA A 121 -14.12 -8.45 10.81
N GLU A 122 -13.57 -8.42 12.03
CA GLU A 122 -14.26 -7.90 13.22
C GLU A 122 -14.43 -6.38 13.14
N GLU A 123 -13.39 -5.64 12.79
CA GLU A 123 -13.46 -4.17 12.66
C GLU A 123 -14.41 -3.75 11.52
N VAL A 124 -14.41 -4.51 10.43
CA VAL A 124 -15.36 -4.31 9.31
C VAL A 124 -16.78 -4.61 9.78
N ALA A 125 -17.00 -5.71 10.51
CA ALA A 125 -18.32 -6.06 11.04
C ALA A 125 -18.84 -4.99 12.01
N ASP A 126 -17.99 -4.51 12.92
CA ASP A 126 -18.33 -3.45 13.88
C ASP A 126 -18.68 -2.14 13.16
N THR A 127 -17.92 -1.79 12.13
CA THR A 127 -18.19 -0.60 11.32
C THR A 127 -19.52 -0.74 10.58
N VAL A 128 -19.78 -1.88 9.95
CA VAL A 128 -21.04 -2.16 9.24
C VAL A 128 -22.22 -2.12 10.21
N MET A 129 -22.07 -2.70 11.41
CA MET A 129 -23.09 -2.66 12.45
C MET A 129 -23.34 -1.24 12.96
N ALA A 130 -22.29 -0.45 13.17
CA ALA A 130 -22.40 0.95 13.56
C ALA A 130 -23.14 1.78 12.49
N LEU A 131 -22.83 1.57 11.21
CA LEU A 131 -23.52 2.21 10.09
C LEU A 131 -24.99 1.79 10.01
N LEU A 132 -25.28 0.49 10.13
CA LEU A 132 -26.65 -0.03 10.11
C LEU A 132 -27.48 0.55 11.26
N LEU A 133 -26.95 0.53 12.47
CA LEU A 133 -27.59 1.14 13.64
C LEU A 133 -27.74 2.65 13.47
N GLY A 134 -26.75 3.32 12.88
CA GLY A 134 -26.79 4.75 12.58
C GLY A 134 -27.93 5.15 11.64
N LEU A 135 -28.20 4.32 10.63
CA LEU A 135 -29.31 4.49 9.70
C LEU A 135 -30.66 4.16 10.36
N LEU A 136 -30.77 3.00 11.02
CA LEU A 136 -32.02 2.53 11.64
C LEU A 136 -32.46 3.44 12.80
N ARG A 137 -31.52 3.89 13.62
CA ARG A 137 -31.78 4.80 14.76
C ARG A 137 -31.71 6.27 14.37
N ARG A 138 -31.40 6.59 13.11
CA ARG A 138 -31.21 7.96 12.58
C ARG A 138 -30.26 8.82 13.41
N THR A 139 -29.28 8.22 14.09
CA THR A 139 -28.35 8.95 14.97
C THR A 139 -27.46 9.91 14.19
N HIS A 140 -27.15 9.59 12.92
CA HIS A 140 -26.44 10.49 12.02
C HIS A 140 -27.21 11.79 11.73
N LEU A 141 -28.55 11.79 11.80
CA LEU A 141 -29.32 13.02 11.68
C LEU A 141 -29.25 13.83 12.97
N LEU A 142 -29.34 13.18 14.14
CA LEU A 142 -29.24 13.86 15.44
C LEU A 142 -27.87 14.52 15.64
N SER A 143 -26.78 13.88 15.19
CA SER A 143 -25.44 14.48 15.26
C SER A 143 -25.33 15.74 14.37
N ARG A 144 -25.92 15.73 13.16
CA ARG A 144 -25.95 16.90 12.28
C ARG A 144 -26.73 18.07 12.89
N HIS A 145 -27.82 17.81 13.61
CA HIS A 145 -28.59 18.87 14.27
C HIS A 145 -27.86 19.42 15.51
N SER A 146 -27.08 18.60 16.22
CA SER A 146 -26.22 19.06 17.32
C SER A 146 -25.03 19.90 16.83
N SER A 147 -24.56 19.69 15.60
CA SER A 147 -23.52 20.52 14.97
C SER A 147 -24.07 21.82 14.35
N SER A 148 -25.37 21.89 14.03
CA SER A 148 -26.02 23.12 13.54
C SER A 148 -26.68 23.96 14.64
N SER A 149 -26.85 23.43 15.86
CA SER A 149 -27.35 24.19 17.00
C SER A 149 -26.24 24.83 17.86
N SER A 150 -25.03 25.03 17.33
CA SER A 150 -23.97 25.83 17.99
C SER A 150 -23.97 27.29 17.50
N SER A 151 -25.15 27.88 17.37
CA SER A 151 -25.32 29.34 17.30
C SER A 151 -26.56 29.73 18.11
N ALA A 152 -26.48 29.56 19.43
CA ALA A 152 -27.43 30.12 20.38
C ALA A 152 -26.63 30.70 21.57
N SER A 153 -26.19 31.94 21.35
CA SER A 153 -25.99 33.00 22.34
C SER A 153 -26.24 32.66 23.82
N ALA A 154 -25.17 32.67 24.61
CA ALA A 154 -25.16 33.21 25.98
C ALA A 154 -23.71 33.38 26.46
N SER A 155 -23.01 34.39 25.94
CA SER A 155 -21.80 34.91 26.60
C SER A 155 -22.24 35.98 27.62
N PRO A 156 -22.01 35.81 28.93
CA PRO A 156 -21.99 36.95 29.84
C PRO A 156 -20.76 37.83 29.50
N PRO A 157 -20.85 39.16 29.68
CA PRO A 157 -19.76 40.05 29.34
C PRO A 157 -18.62 39.87 30.35
N GLY A 158 -17.47 39.37 29.88
CA GLY A 158 -16.21 39.46 30.61
C GLY A 158 -15.41 38.17 30.60
N SER A 159 -14.52 38.01 29.60
CA SER A 159 -13.11 37.58 29.74
C SER A 159 -12.51 37.26 28.37
N ALA A 160 -11.24 37.68 28.20
CA ALA A 160 -10.44 37.63 26.98
C ALA A 160 -10.08 36.19 26.52
N PRO A 161 -9.58 35.99 25.28
CA PRO A 161 -9.49 34.68 24.64
C PRO A 161 -8.18 33.94 24.91
N SER A 162 -8.25 32.63 25.11
CA SER A 162 -7.12 31.72 24.94
C SER A 162 -7.54 30.39 24.27
N SER A 163 -6.90 30.14 23.12
CA SER A 163 -6.65 28.85 22.47
C SER A 163 -7.75 28.19 21.61
N PRO A 164 -7.45 27.83 20.34
CA PRO A 164 -8.29 26.99 19.49
C PRO A 164 -7.82 25.53 19.51
N SER A 165 -8.59 24.62 20.10
CA SER A 165 -8.38 23.17 19.92
C SER A 165 -9.67 22.42 20.19
N ALA A 166 -10.46 22.16 19.14
CA ALA A 166 -11.54 21.14 19.11
C ALA A 166 -12.32 21.08 17.78
N ALA A 167 -11.98 21.86 16.75
CA ALA A 167 -12.77 21.93 15.52
C ALA A 167 -12.30 21.02 14.36
N ALA A 168 -11.29 20.16 14.57
CA ALA A 168 -10.64 19.44 13.47
C ALA A 168 -11.13 18.01 13.21
N CYS A 169 -11.94 17.39 14.07
CA CYS A 169 -12.21 15.94 13.96
C CYS A 169 -13.39 15.54 13.06
N ALA A 170 -14.16 16.47 12.49
CA ALA A 170 -15.41 16.13 11.80
C ALA A 170 -15.31 16.01 10.26
N ALA A 171 -14.16 16.29 9.64
CA ALA A 171 -14.06 16.40 8.17
C ALA A 171 -13.48 15.17 7.44
N ALA A 172 -13.06 14.11 8.14
CA ALA A 172 -12.32 13.00 7.52
C ALA A 172 -13.18 11.84 6.96
N ALA A 173 -14.51 11.84 7.13
CA ALA A 173 -15.35 10.68 6.78
C ALA A 173 -16.03 10.75 5.40
N ALA A 174 -15.59 11.63 4.50
CA ALA A 174 -16.21 11.80 3.18
C ALA A 174 -15.20 11.67 2.04
N SER A 175 -14.62 10.48 1.86
CA SER A 175 -13.93 10.13 0.59
C SER A 175 -13.65 8.63 0.47
N SER A 176 -14.68 7.81 0.26
CA SER A 176 -14.54 6.53 -0.47
C SER A 176 -15.91 5.92 -0.78
N SER A 177 -16.56 6.42 -1.83
CA SER A 177 -17.71 5.75 -2.46
C SER A 177 -17.64 5.86 -3.98
N ALA A 178 -16.92 4.92 -4.59
CA ALA A 178 -17.02 4.45 -5.97
C ALA A 178 -16.14 3.19 -6.03
N SER A 179 -16.52 2.00 -6.50
CA SER A 179 -17.58 1.62 -7.43
C SER A 179 -17.80 0.11 -7.26
N SER A 180 -19.02 -0.32 -6.92
CA SER A 180 -19.46 -1.71 -7.05
C SER A 180 -20.28 -1.80 -8.32
N ALA A 181 -19.65 -2.26 -9.41
CA ALA A 181 -20.35 -2.63 -10.63
C ALA A 181 -20.56 -4.14 -10.61
N ALA A 182 -21.82 -4.54 -10.48
CA ALA A 182 -22.25 -5.93 -10.54
C ALA A 182 -21.89 -6.55 -11.92
N PRO A 183 -21.48 -7.84 -11.96
CA PRO A 183 -21.27 -8.54 -13.23
C PRO A 183 -22.62 -8.81 -13.94
N PRO A 184 -22.69 -8.71 -15.29
CA PRO A 184 -23.90 -9.05 -16.03
C PRO A 184 -24.14 -10.57 -16.04
N PRO A 185 -25.41 -11.02 -16.10
CA PRO A 185 -25.74 -12.44 -16.22
C PRO A 185 -25.34 -13.00 -17.60
N PRO A 186 -25.00 -14.29 -17.71
CA PRO A 186 -24.67 -14.92 -18.98
C PRO A 186 -25.90 -14.99 -19.90
N ALA A 187 -25.71 -14.56 -21.15
CA ALA A 187 -26.71 -14.65 -22.20
C ALA A 187 -27.11 -16.11 -22.46
N ALA A 188 -28.42 -16.37 -22.43
CA ALA A 188 -29.00 -17.65 -22.81
C ALA A 188 -28.69 -17.96 -24.29
N SER A 189 -28.15 -19.15 -24.54
CA SER A 189 -27.91 -19.70 -25.87
C SER A 189 -29.23 -19.86 -26.65
N PRO A 190 -29.25 -19.58 -27.97
CA PRO A 190 -30.43 -19.80 -28.81
C PRO A 190 -30.69 -21.30 -29.05
N PRO A 191 -31.94 -21.69 -29.35
CA PRO A 191 -32.31 -23.08 -29.57
C PRO A 191 -31.73 -23.62 -30.89
N ALA A 192 -31.22 -24.86 -30.83
CA ALA A 192 -30.77 -25.60 -32.00
C ALA A 192 -31.94 -25.88 -32.94
N ALA A 193 -31.82 -25.39 -34.18
CA ALA A 193 -32.72 -25.72 -35.28
C ALA A 193 -32.62 -27.22 -35.61
N SER A 194 -33.78 -27.84 -35.80
CA SER A 194 -33.96 -29.23 -36.20
C SER A 194 -33.37 -29.52 -37.60
N PRO A 195 -32.79 -30.70 -37.84
CA PRO A 195 -32.59 -31.18 -39.20
C PRO A 195 -33.91 -31.78 -39.74
N SER A 196 -34.36 -31.28 -40.90
CA SER A 196 -35.38 -31.95 -41.71
C SER A 196 -34.81 -33.23 -42.33
N ALA A 197 -35.63 -34.27 -42.33
CA ALA A 197 -35.45 -35.48 -43.12
C ALA A 197 -35.87 -35.27 -44.58
#